data_AF-A0A7Z0PRW3-F1
#
_entry.id   AF-A0A7Z0PRW3-F1
#
_cell.length_a   1.000
_cell.length_b   1.000
_cell.length_c   1.000
_cell.angle_alpha   90.00
_cell.angle_beta   90.00
_cell.angle_gamma   90.00
#
_symmetry.space_group_name_H-M   'P 1'
#
loop_
_entity.id
_entity.type
_entity.pdbx_description
1 polymer ?
#
loop_
_entity_poly.entity_id
_entity_poly.type
_entity_poly.pdbx_seq_one_letter_code
_entity_poly.pdbx_strand_id
1 'polypeptide(L)' 'MTTPAPAVGQLWQDNDPRSYGRKVRIVEIDDTHATVELHQPRQPVSSAKPGRRTRIRLDRFRPTSTGYRYVGEATS' A
#
# COMPACT_ATOMS: atom_id res chain seq x y z
N MET A 1 -11.31 -4.10 14.97
CA MET A 1 -11.45 -3.14 13.85
C MET A 1 -11.44 -3.94 12.56
N THR A 2 -12.53 -3.93 11.82
CA THR A 2 -12.64 -4.65 10.54
C THR A 2 -11.77 -3.94 9.50
N THR A 3 -10.90 -4.67 8.81
CA THR A 3 -10.11 -4.11 7.71
C THR A 3 -11.05 -3.94 6.50
N PRO A 4 -11.11 -2.76 5.86
CA PRO A 4 -11.96 -2.57 4.70
C PRO A 4 -11.49 -3.45 3.53
N ALA A 5 -12.42 -3.78 2.63
CA ALA A 5 -12.05 -4.40 1.37
C ALA A 5 -11.16 -3.43 0.57
N PRO A 6 -10.08 -3.91 -0.09
CA PRO A 6 -9.24 -3.08 -0.94
C PRO A 6 -10.05 -2.45 -2.08
N ALA A 7 -9.89 -1.15 -2.29
CA ALA A 7 -10.55 -0.40 -3.35
C ALA A 7 -9.61 0.66 -3.96
N VAL A 8 -9.85 1.01 -5.23
CA VAL A 8 -9.12 2.09 -5.92
C VAL A 8 -9.26 3.41 -5.16
N GLY A 9 -8.15 4.14 -5.04
CA GLY A 9 -8.07 5.41 -4.31
C GLY A 9 -7.64 5.27 -2.84
N GLN A 10 -7.75 4.08 -2.25
CA GLN A 10 -7.33 3.84 -0.88
C GLN A 10 -5.81 3.89 -0.71
N LEU A 11 -5.38 4.40 0.44
CA LEU A 11 -4.00 4.45 0.87
C LEU A 11 -3.73 3.37 1.94
N TRP A 12 -2.61 2.67 1.76
CA TRP A 12 -2.21 1.54 2.58
C TRP A 12 -0.74 1.66 2.98
N GLN A 13 -0.44 1.42 4.25
CA GLN A 13 0.91 1.49 4.80
C GLN A 13 1.47 0.09 5.00
N ASP A 14 2.71 -0.11 4.56
CA ASP A 14 3.49 -1.33 4.78
C ASP A 14 3.77 -1.50 6.28
N ASN A 15 3.41 -2.66 6.84
CA ASN A 15 3.69 -2.99 8.23
C ASN A 15 5.04 -3.67 8.43
N ASP A 16 5.76 -4.03 7.36
CA ASP A 16 7.06 -4.69 7.51
C ASP A 16 8.04 -3.74 8.24
N PRO A 17 8.57 -4.12 9.42
CA PRO A 17 9.50 -3.28 10.17
C PRO A 17 10.78 -2.94 9.39
N ARG A 18 11.13 -3.73 8.37
CA ARG A 18 12.27 -3.47 7.47
C ARG A 18 11.97 -2.38 6.44
N SER A 19 10.70 -2.04 6.20
CA SER A 19 10.25 -1.09 5.18
C SER A 19 9.43 0.05 5.78
N TYR A 20 9.80 0.48 6.99
CA TYR A 20 9.07 1.49 7.75
C TYR A 20 8.76 2.77 6.96
N GLY A 21 7.52 3.24 7.10
CA GLY A 21 7.04 4.50 6.51
C GLY A 21 6.58 4.41 5.05
N ARG A 22 6.71 3.26 4.38
CA ARG A 22 6.25 3.08 3.00
C ARG A 22 4.72 3.10 2.93
N LYS A 23 4.16 3.95 2.05
CA LYS A 23 2.72 4.00 1.75
C LYS A 23 2.46 3.86 0.25
N VAL A 24 1.40 3.16 -0.09
CA VAL A 24 0.99 2.89 -1.46
C VAL A 24 -0.49 3.22 -1.66
N ARG A 25 -0.83 3.77 -2.82
CA ARG A 25 -2.22 4.05 -3.23
C ARG A 25 -2.66 3.00 -4.23
N ILE A 26 -3.83 2.40 -4.05
CA ILE A 26 -4.41 1.49 -5.07
C ILE A 26 -4.89 2.33 -6.25
N VAL A 27 -4.47 1.98 -7.46
CA VAL A 27 -4.87 2.67 -8.71
C VAL A 27 -5.68 1.78 -9.63
N GLU A 28 -5.61 0.46 -9.47
CA GLU A 28 -6.38 -0.52 -10.22
C GLU A 28 -6.48 -1.82 -9.40
N ILE A 29 -7.55 -2.59 -9.61
CA ILE A 29 -7.76 -3.90 -9.00
C ILE A 29 -8.13 -4.89 -10.09
N ASP A 30 -7.48 -6.05 -10.06
CA ASP A 30 -7.85 -7.26 -10.80
C ASP A 30 -8.32 -8.34 -9.82
N ASP A 31 -8.60 -9.55 -10.32
CA ASP A 31 -9.17 -10.65 -9.53
C ASP A 31 -8.36 -11.01 -8.28
N THR A 32 -7.03 -10.86 -8.32
CA THR A 32 -6.13 -11.36 -7.26
C THR A 32 -5.14 -10.32 -6.76
N HIS A 33 -4.96 -9.22 -7.48
CA HIS A 33 -3.97 -8.19 -7.21
C HIS A 33 -4.57 -6.79 -7.31
N ALA A 34 -3.97 -5.87 -6.55
CA ALA A 34 -4.08 -4.44 -6.78
C ALA A 34 -2.80 -3.95 -7.46
N THR A 35 -2.94 -3.16 -8.52
CA THR A 35 -1.86 -2.27 -8.96
C THR A 35 -1.86 -1.07 -8.02
N VAL A 36 -0.70 -0.81 -7.41
CA VAL A 36 -0.52 0.29 -6.49
C VAL A 36 0.57 1.23 -6.97
N GLU A 37 0.41 2.50 -6.67
CA GLU A 37 1.39 3.54 -6.89
C GLU A 37 2.09 3.88 -5.56
N LEU A 38 3.41 4.04 -5.61
CA LEU A 38 4.19 4.47 -4.44
C LEU A 38 3.82 5.91 -4.10
N HIS A 39 3.15 6.11 -2.96
CA HIS A 39 2.76 7.42 -2.48
C HIS A 39 3.82 8.01 -1.55
N GLN A 40 4.35 7.18 -0.63
CA GLN A 40 5.44 7.55 0.26
C GLN A 40 6.51 6.46 0.26
N PRO A 41 7.77 6.76 -0.06
CA PRO A 41 8.87 5.80 0.02
C PRO A 41 9.22 5.45 1.48
N ARG A 42 9.91 4.32 1.69
CA ARG A 42 10.50 3.97 3.00
C ARG A 42 11.57 5.00 3.39
N GLN A 43 11.69 5.30 4.68
CA GLN A 43 12.70 6.21 5.21
C GLN A 43 13.85 5.44 5.88
N PRO A 44 15.09 5.97 5.94
CA PRO A 44 15.63 7.12 5.19
C PRO A 44 16.27 6.76 3.84
N VAL A 45 16.35 5.46 3.49
CA VAL A 45 17.28 4.94 2.46
C VAL A 45 16.63 4.66 1.09
N SER A 46 15.47 5.24 0.79
CA SER A 46 14.77 4.89 -0.44
C SER A 46 15.14 5.79 -1.61
N SER A 47 15.77 5.21 -2.63
CA SER A 47 15.89 5.79 -3.97
C SER A 47 14.61 5.65 -4.82
N ALA A 48 13.59 4.94 -4.32
CA ALA A 48 12.34 4.75 -5.03
C ALA A 48 11.57 6.07 -5.15
N LYS A 49 11.26 6.46 -6.38
CA LYS A 49 10.49 7.68 -6.68
C LYS A 49 9.00 7.45 -6.41
N PRO A 50 8.30 8.38 -5.77
CA PRO A 50 6.84 8.42 -5.81
C PRO A 50 6.32 8.30 -7.25
N GLY A 51 5.18 7.67 -7.45
CA GLY A 51 4.64 7.38 -8.78
C GLY A 51 5.03 6.00 -9.35
N ARG A 52 6.00 5.29 -8.75
CA ARG A 52 6.34 3.93 -9.19
C ARG A 52 5.18 2.97 -8.94
N ARG A 53 4.76 2.25 -9.99
CA ARG A 53 3.70 1.25 -9.91
C ARG A 53 4.25 -0.15 -9.61
N THR A 54 3.50 -0.92 -8.81
CA THR A 54 3.79 -2.33 -8.51
C THR A 54 2.49 -3.09 -8.26
N ARG A 55 2.48 -4.41 -8.45
CA ARG A 55 1.34 -5.27 -8.11
C ARG A 55 1.51 -5.87 -6.71
N ILE A 56 0.40 -5.96 -5.97
CA ILE A 56 0.33 -6.54 -4.62
C ILE A 56 -0.90 -7.45 -4.55
N ARG A 57 -0.75 -8.66 -4.02
CA ARG A 57 -1.88 -9.58 -3.82
C ARG A 57 -2.91 -9.01 -2.85
N LEU A 58 -4.20 -9.19 -3.17
CA LEU A 58 -5.30 -8.65 -2.37
C LEU A 58 -5.29 -9.17 -0.91
N ASP A 59 -4.85 -10.41 -0.71
CA ASP A 59 -4.71 -11.05 0.61
C ASP A 59 -3.66 -10.41 1.54
N ARG A 60 -2.84 -9.48 1.03
CA ARG A 60 -1.85 -8.74 1.83
C ARG A 60 -2.42 -7.44 2.41
N PHE A 61 -3.57 -6.97 1.98
CA PHE A 61 -4.22 -5.77 2.51
C PHE A 61 -4.97 -6.08 3.81
N ARG A 62 -4.19 -6.45 4.82
CA ARG A 62 -4.60 -6.72 6.19
C ARG A 62 -3.44 -6.42 7.13
N PRO A 63 -3.70 -5.97 8.37
CA PRO A 63 -2.68 -5.50 9.29
C PRO A 63 -1.91 -6.66 9.96
N THR A 64 -1.26 -7.51 9.17
CA THR A 64 -0.29 -8.50 9.67
C THR A 64 1.12 -7.92 9.68
N SER A 65 2.10 -8.64 10.24
CA SER A 65 3.50 -8.20 10.34
C SER A 65 4.19 -7.98 8.98
N THR A 66 3.67 -8.56 7.91
CA THR A 66 4.16 -8.41 6.53
C THR A 66 3.08 -7.92 5.56
N GLY A 67 1.94 -7.51 6.11
CA GLY A 67 0.79 -7.03 5.36
C GLY A 67 0.76 -5.51 5.29
N TYR A 68 -0.37 -4.99 4.84
CA TYR A 68 -0.62 -3.56 4.76
C TYR A 68 -1.79 -3.17 5.64
N ARG A 69 -1.63 -2.08 6.38
CA ARG A 69 -2.71 -1.47 7.15
C ARG A 69 -3.39 -0.38 6.33
N TYR A 70 -4.71 -0.33 6.38
CA TYR A 70 -5.47 0.79 5.83
C TYR A 70 -5.15 2.07 6.61
N VAL A 71 -4.92 3.18 5.89
CA VAL A 71 -4.64 4.48 6.52
C VAL A 71 -5.60 5.59 6.11
N GLY A 72 -6.45 5.37 5.11
CA GLY A 72 -7.42 6.35 4.64
C GLY A 72 -7.54 6.36 3.11
N GLU A 73 -8.17 7.41 2.59
CA GLU A 73 -8.18 7.71 1.15
C GLU A 73 -7.08 8.71 0.81
N ALA A 74 -6.49 8.58 -0.37
CA ALA A 74 -5.55 9.58 -0.87
C ALA A 74 -6.35 10.79 -1.37
N THR A 75 -6.50 11.82 -0.54
CA THR A 75 -7.02 13.13 -0.97
C THR A 75 -6.05 13.72 -2.00
N SER A 76 -6.58 14.05 -3.18
CA SER A 76 -5.86 14.66 -4.31
C SER A 76 -5.28 16.03 -3.97
#